data_AF-A0A3R6QTF1-F1
#
_entry.id   AF-A0A3R6QTF1-F1
#
_cell.length_a   1.000
_cell.length_b   1.000
_cell.length_c   1.000
_cell.angle_alpha   90.00
_cell.angle_beta   90.00
_cell.angle_gamma   90.00
#
_symmetry.space_group_name_H-M   'P 1'
#
loop_
_entity.id
_entity.type
_entity.pdbx_description
1 polymer ?
#
loop_
_entity_poly.entity_id
_entity_poly.type
_entity_poly.pdbx_seq_one_letter_code
_entity_poly.pdbx_strand_id
1 'polypeptide(L)'
;MKKRFLSIALMMAMSASLIACSSQAEAPAETTAAGTEAADTEAASEAGEEAAADTADGDLITVGYAQVGAESDWRTANTESFKSTFTEENGYKLIFDDAQQKQENQIKAIRSFIQQDVDYIVVAPVVETGWETVLEEAKEAGIPVILSDRQMQVSDDSLYECWVGGNFIKEGETCGNWLADYLESQGRADEDINIVTIQGTIGASAQIGRTEGFGNILEQHPNWHMLDMQSGDFTQAKGQEVMESFLKSYDDIDVVVCENDNSAFGAIDAIKAAGKTCGPDGDIIVVGFDSVKAAFESMIAGDMNATFECNPLHGPRVDEIIQKLEAGEEVEKIQYVDEGYFDTTMDLESILETRAY
;
A
#
# COMPACT_ATOMS: atom_id res chain seq x y z
N MET A 1 36.69 20.49 -40.99
CA MET A 1 36.72 19.95 -42.37
C MET A 1 36.45 18.45 -42.28
N LYS A 2 35.38 17.91 -42.88
CA LYS A 2 35.38 17.16 -44.18
C LYS A 2 36.33 15.94 -44.15
N LYS A 3 35.97 14.65 -44.36
CA LYS A 3 34.78 13.90 -44.87
C LYS A 3 34.79 12.48 -44.22
N ARG A 4 33.71 11.70 -44.00
CA ARG A 4 32.72 11.04 -44.91
C ARG A 4 33.29 10.07 -45.97
N PHE A 5 32.96 8.77 -45.87
CA PHE A 5 32.66 7.73 -46.89
C PHE A 5 32.38 6.42 -46.10
N LEU A 6 31.28 5.64 -46.17
CA LEU A 6 30.16 5.38 -47.11
C LEU A 6 30.47 4.40 -48.27
N SER A 7 29.96 3.16 -48.18
CA SER A 7 29.28 2.31 -49.22
C SER A 7 28.91 0.94 -48.58
N ILE A 8 27.71 0.32 -48.69
CA ILE A 8 26.81 0.02 -49.84
C ILE A 8 27.40 -1.11 -50.74
N ALA A 9 26.71 -2.17 -51.19
CA ALA A 9 25.45 -2.88 -50.84
C ALA A 9 25.31 -4.13 -51.75
N LEU A 10 24.37 -5.06 -51.48
CA LEU A 10 23.50 -5.83 -52.43
C LEU A 10 22.67 -6.85 -51.61
N MET A 11 21.34 -6.88 -51.57
CA MET A 11 20.31 -7.06 -52.62
C MET A 11 20.40 -8.36 -53.44
N MET A 12 19.44 -9.26 -53.21
CA MET A 12 18.76 -10.00 -54.28
C MET A 12 17.30 -10.28 -53.86
N ALA A 13 16.39 -10.30 -54.84
CA ALA A 13 14.94 -10.38 -54.65
C ALA A 13 14.29 -11.26 -55.75
N MET A 14 12.96 -11.36 -55.74
CA MET A 14 12.07 -12.03 -56.72
C MET A 14 11.87 -13.55 -56.51
N SER A 15 10.70 -14.15 -56.78
CA SER A 15 9.37 -13.61 -57.15
C SER A 15 8.24 -14.64 -56.97
N ALA A 16 6.99 -14.19 -57.07
CA ALA A 16 5.74 -14.91 -56.76
C ALA A 16 5.33 -16.06 -57.71
N SER A 17 4.31 -16.82 -57.29
CA SER A 17 3.36 -17.53 -58.18
C SER A 17 2.00 -17.71 -57.49
N LEU A 18 0.91 -17.52 -58.25
CA LEU A 18 -0.49 -17.55 -57.82
C LEU A 18 -1.17 -18.85 -58.30
N ILE A 19 -2.03 -19.47 -57.48
CA ILE A 19 -3.19 -20.28 -57.93
C ILE A 19 -4.37 -20.01 -56.99
N ALA A 20 -5.60 -19.96 -57.53
CA ALA A 20 -6.84 -19.62 -56.83
C ALA A 20 -7.87 -20.77 -56.86
N CYS A 21 -8.86 -20.71 -55.95
CA CYS A 21 -10.24 -21.26 -55.99
C CYS A 21 -10.88 -20.97 -54.60
N SER A 22 -11.98 -20.18 -54.44
CA SER A 22 -13.41 -20.58 -54.52
C SER A 22 -13.70 -21.97 -53.94
N SER A 23 -14.67 -22.26 -53.06
CA SER A 23 -15.91 -21.61 -52.58
C SER A 23 -16.32 -22.29 -51.23
N GLN A 24 -17.38 -22.02 -50.45
CA GLN A 24 -18.46 -21.00 -50.35
C GLN A 24 -19.02 -21.08 -48.90
N ALA A 25 -19.83 -20.10 -48.46
CA ALA A 25 -20.55 -20.14 -47.17
C ALA A 25 -21.93 -20.84 -47.24
N GLU A 26 -22.36 -21.49 -46.15
CA GLU A 26 -23.72 -21.39 -45.57
C GLU A 26 -23.85 -22.18 -44.26
N ALA A 27 -24.70 -21.70 -43.36
CA ALA A 27 -25.24 -22.45 -42.22
C ALA A 27 -26.64 -22.99 -42.58
N PRO A 28 -27.19 -23.96 -41.81
CA PRO A 28 -28.63 -24.06 -41.69
C PRO A 28 -29.12 -24.14 -40.23
N ALA A 29 -30.44 -23.96 -40.08
CA ALA A 29 -31.12 -23.70 -38.83
C ALA A 29 -31.84 -24.93 -38.22
N GLU A 30 -32.39 -24.68 -37.02
CA GLU A 30 -33.52 -25.30 -36.32
C GLU A 30 -34.21 -26.55 -36.90
N THR A 31 -34.59 -27.46 -35.99
CA THR A 31 -35.83 -28.24 -36.13
C THR A 31 -36.48 -28.44 -34.76
N THR A 32 -37.80 -28.33 -34.70
CA THR A 32 -38.63 -28.25 -33.49
C THR A 32 -39.33 -29.56 -33.12
N ALA A 33 -39.75 -29.66 -31.86
CA ALA A 33 -41.11 -30.01 -31.39
C ALA A 33 -41.30 -31.23 -30.45
N ALA A 34 -42.06 -30.97 -29.37
CA ALA A 34 -42.80 -31.88 -28.48
C ALA A 34 -42.03 -32.97 -27.69
N GLY A 35 -42.36 -33.27 -26.42
CA GLY A 35 -43.33 -32.69 -25.49
C GLY A 35 -44.03 -33.77 -24.64
N THR A 36 -44.03 -33.64 -23.30
CA THR A 36 -44.83 -34.50 -22.39
C THR A 36 -45.21 -33.74 -21.11
N GLU A 37 -46.40 -34.01 -20.61
CA GLU A 37 -46.98 -33.46 -19.37
C GLU A 37 -46.40 -34.12 -18.09
N ALA A 38 -46.42 -33.40 -16.97
CA ALA A 38 -47.09 -33.85 -15.73
C ALA A 38 -47.09 -32.70 -14.71
N ALA A 39 -48.16 -32.59 -13.93
CA ALA A 39 -48.31 -31.61 -12.86
C ALA A 39 -48.36 -32.28 -11.47
N ASP A 40 -48.37 -31.41 -10.45
CA ASP A 40 -48.89 -31.64 -9.10
C ASP A 40 -47.96 -32.33 -8.08
N THR A 41 -47.59 -31.58 -7.03
CA THR A 41 -48.01 -31.86 -5.64
C THR A 41 -47.66 -30.65 -4.77
N GLU A 42 -48.65 -30.00 -4.15
CA GLU A 42 -48.43 -29.01 -3.09
C GLU A 42 -47.85 -29.65 -1.81
N ALA A 43 -46.87 -29.00 -1.19
CA ALA A 43 -46.52 -29.21 0.21
C ALA A 43 -46.07 -27.88 0.82
N ALA A 44 -46.97 -27.25 1.57
CA ALA A 44 -46.64 -26.07 2.37
C ALA A 44 -45.96 -26.48 3.68
N SER A 45 -44.84 -25.82 4.02
CA SER A 45 -44.30 -25.82 5.37
C SER A 45 -43.77 -24.43 5.70
N GLU A 46 -44.54 -23.72 6.54
CA GLU A 46 -44.17 -22.62 7.44
C GLU A 46 -42.83 -21.93 7.17
N ALA A 47 -42.89 -20.78 6.51
CA ALA A 47 -41.81 -19.80 6.55
C ALA A 47 -41.70 -19.26 7.98
N GLY A 48 -40.54 -19.47 8.61
CA GLY A 48 -40.16 -18.73 9.81
C GLY A 48 -39.96 -17.26 9.43
N GLU A 49 -40.67 -16.38 10.12
CA GLU A 49 -40.58 -14.93 9.95
C GLU A 49 -39.27 -14.43 10.62
N GLU A 50 -38.13 -14.71 9.98
CA GLU A 50 -36.92 -13.92 10.24
C GLU A 50 -37.22 -12.50 9.79
N ALA A 51 -37.14 -11.57 10.75
CA ALA A 51 -37.30 -10.15 10.48
C ALA A 51 -36.16 -9.70 9.56
N ALA A 52 -36.43 -9.64 8.25
CA ALA A 52 -35.66 -8.82 7.35
C ALA A 52 -35.60 -7.42 7.96
N ALA A 53 -34.39 -6.94 8.25
CA ALA A 53 -34.21 -5.55 8.60
C ALA A 53 -34.78 -4.73 7.45
N ASP A 54 -35.68 -3.81 7.79
CA ASP A 54 -36.27 -2.86 6.85
C ASP A 54 -35.15 -1.90 6.44
N THR A 55 -34.35 -2.31 5.44
CA THR A 55 -33.36 -1.45 4.80
C THR A 55 -34.14 -0.33 4.14
N ALA A 56 -34.18 0.82 4.82
CA ALA A 56 -34.83 2.00 4.31
C ALA A 56 -34.33 2.27 2.89
N ASP A 57 -35.27 2.56 1.99
CA ASP A 57 -35.05 3.02 0.61
C ASP A 57 -34.50 4.46 0.66
N GLY A 58 -33.29 4.59 1.23
CA GLY A 58 -32.56 5.81 1.46
C GLY A 58 -31.35 5.89 0.54
N ASP A 59 -31.08 7.08 0.03
CA ASP A 59 -29.95 7.33 -0.88
C ASP A 59 -28.63 6.96 -0.18
N LEU A 60 -27.88 6.01 -0.74
CA LEU A 60 -26.59 5.56 -0.21
C LEU A 60 -25.53 6.65 -0.38
N ILE A 61 -24.74 6.89 0.66
CA ILE A 61 -23.60 7.81 0.58
C ILE A 61 -22.55 7.20 -0.36
N THR A 62 -22.29 7.87 -1.48
CA THR A 62 -21.34 7.42 -2.50
C THR A 62 -19.94 7.96 -2.19
N VAL A 63 -18.99 7.06 -1.99
CA VAL A 63 -17.60 7.40 -1.64
C VAL A 63 -16.67 6.98 -2.77
N GLY A 64 -15.98 7.94 -3.39
CA GLY A 64 -14.94 7.67 -4.38
C GLY A 64 -13.57 7.51 -3.70
N TYR A 65 -12.95 6.33 -3.75
CA TYR A 65 -11.62 6.10 -3.16
C TYR A 65 -10.53 5.91 -4.23
N ALA A 66 -9.59 6.85 -4.29
CA ALA A 66 -8.39 6.76 -5.12
C ALA A 66 -7.21 6.17 -4.33
N GLN A 67 -7.04 4.85 -4.40
CA GLN A 67 -5.96 4.11 -3.74
C GLN A 67 -4.64 4.21 -4.54
N VAL A 68 -3.50 4.12 -3.85
CA VAL A 68 -2.16 4.15 -4.47
C VAL A 68 -1.96 3.00 -5.46
N GLY A 69 -2.28 1.78 -5.01
CA GLY A 69 -2.05 0.52 -5.72
C GLY A 69 -2.17 -0.66 -4.76
N ALA A 70 -1.30 -1.67 -4.94
CA ALA A 70 -1.15 -2.84 -4.09
C ALA A 70 0.34 -3.21 -3.95
N GLU A 71 1.17 -2.25 -3.55
CA GLU A 71 2.63 -2.41 -3.46
C GLU A 71 3.09 -3.28 -2.28
N SER A 72 2.25 -3.40 -1.25
CA SER A 72 2.53 -4.08 0.02
C SER A 72 1.30 -4.83 0.57
N ASP A 73 1.55 -5.73 1.51
CA ASP A 73 0.49 -6.41 2.27
C ASP A 73 -0.32 -5.41 3.10
N TRP A 74 0.34 -4.37 3.64
CA TRP A 74 -0.32 -3.25 4.33
C TRP A 74 -1.31 -2.52 3.42
N ARG A 75 -0.93 -2.20 2.17
CA ARG A 75 -1.80 -1.54 1.19
C ARG A 75 -3.00 -2.41 0.82
N THR A 76 -2.78 -3.73 0.77
CA THR A 76 -3.83 -4.73 0.55
C THR A 76 -4.80 -4.76 1.73
N ALA A 77 -4.30 -4.83 2.98
CA ALA A 77 -5.12 -4.77 4.19
C ALA A 77 -5.91 -3.46 4.32
N ASN A 78 -5.29 -2.33 3.94
CA ASN A 78 -5.94 -1.02 3.91
C ASN A 78 -7.08 -0.98 2.87
N THR A 79 -6.83 -1.52 1.68
CA THR A 79 -7.84 -1.66 0.63
C THR A 79 -9.04 -2.50 1.07
N GLU A 80 -8.80 -3.64 1.74
CA GLU A 80 -9.89 -4.46 2.27
C GLU A 80 -10.59 -3.80 3.48
N SER A 81 -9.89 -2.98 4.28
CA SER A 81 -10.51 -2.16 5.32
C SER A 81 -11.53 -1.17 4.74
N PHE A 82 -11.21 -0.48 3.63
CA PHE A 82 -12.18 0.37 2.94
C PHE A 82 -13.35 -0.45 2.35
N LYS A 83 -13.08 -1.53 1.62
CA LYS A 83 -14.14 -2.35 1.00
C LYS A 83 -15.10 -2.99 2.00
N SER A 84 -14.60 -3.40 3.17
CA SER A 84 -15.43 -4.00 4.24
C SER A 84 -16.22 -2.96 5.05
N THR A 85 -15.79 -1.69 5.03
CA THR A 85 -16.53 -0.60 5.69
C THR A 85 -17.59 0.00 4.79
N PHE A 86 -17.24 0.36 3.55
CA PHE A 86 -18.10 1.11 2.63
C PHE A 86 -18.99 0.17 1.79
N THR A 87 -19.90 -0.53 2.47
CA THR A 87 -20.87 -1.49 1.90
C THR A 87 -22.29 -0.92 1.88
N GLU A 88 -23.16 -1.47 1.02
CA GLU A 88 -24.58 -1.07 0.96
C GLU A 88 -25.32 -1.34 2.29
N GLU A 89 -24.93 -2.40 3.02
CA GLU A 89 -25.44 -2.72 4.37
C GLU A 89 -25.12 -1.63 5.41
N ASN A 90 -23.96 -0.99 5.27
CA ASN A 90 -23.53 0.14 6.11
C ASN A 90 -24.02 1.50 5.56
N GLY A 91 -24.90 1.53 4.54
CA GLY A 91 -25.43 2.76 3.96
C GLY A 91 -24.55 3.43 2.90
N TYR A 92 -23.54 2.72 2.38
CA TYR A 92 -22.52 3.27 1.49
C TYR A 92 -22.48 2.62 0.10
N LYS A 93 -21.98 3.38 -0.86
CA LYS A 93 -21.59 2.89 -2.19
C LYS A 93 -20.15 3.28 -2.50
N LEU A 94 -19.22 2.34 -2.36
CA LEU A 94 -17.81 2.55 -2.70
C LEU A 94 -17.57 2.51 -4.21
N ILE A 95 -16.96 3.57 -4.76
CA ILE A 95 -16.37 3.59 -6.09
C ILE A 95 -14.84 3.57 -5.92
N PHE A 96 -14.25 2.38 -6.04
CA PHE A 96 -12.81 2.16 -5.83
C PHE A 96 -12.01 2.26 -7.13
N ASP A 97 -10.91 3.01 -7.12
CA ASP A 97 -9.92 3.09 -8.21
C ASP A 97 -8.51 2.76 -7.70
N ASP A 98 -7.83 1.85 -8.40
CA ASP A 98 -6.41 1.50 -8.18
C ASP A 98 -5.55 2.28 -9.18
N ALA A 99 -4.75 3.21 -8.65
CA ALA A 99 -3.95 4.09 -9.49
C ALA A 99 -2.64 3.48 -10.02
N GLN A 100 -2.28 2.26 -9.64
CA GLN A 100 -1.10 1.53 -10.12
C GLN A 100 0.22 2.31 -9.89
N GLN A 101 0.42 2.84 -8.68
CA GLN A 101 1.53 3.68 -8.26
C GLN A 101 1.71 4.99 -9.07
N LYS A 102 0.66 5.53 -9.68
CA LYS A 102 0.75 6.73 -10.56
C LYS A 102 -0.16 7.86 -10.12
N GLN A 103 0.45 9.01 -9.83
CA GLN A 103 -0.29 10.22 -9.47
C GLN A 103 -1.27 10.66 -10.55
N GLU A 104 -0.89 10.55 -11.83
CA GLU A 104 -1.76 10.93 -12.94
C GLU A 104 -2.97 10.00 -13.10
N ASN A 105 -2.96 8.83 -12.47
CA ASN A 105 -4.15 7.98 -12.38
C ASN A 105 -5.04 8.39 -11.21
N GLN A 106 -4.48 8.68 -10.02
CA GLN A 106 -5.27 9.24 -8.91
C GLN A 106 -5.96 10.56 -9.30
N ILE A 107 -5.28 11.45 -10.00
CA ILE A 107 -5.86 12.70 -10.53
C ILE A 107 -7.02 12.43 -11.52
N LYS A 108 -6.96 11.35 -12.32
CA LYS A 108 -8.08 10.94 -13.18
C LYS A 108 -9.23 10.34 -12.38
N ALA A 109 -8.92 9.54 -11.36
CA ALA A 109 -9.93 8.95 -10.46
C ALA A 109 -10.74 10.04 -9.76
N ILE A 110 -10.06 11.00 -9.12
CA ILE A 110 -10.68 12.17 -8.47
C ILE A 110 -11.58 12.93 -9.47
N ARG A 111 -11.08 13.23 -10.68
CA ARG A 111 -11.89 13.86 -11.74
C ARG A 111 -13.07 13.00 -12.21
N SER A 112 -12.96 11.68 -12.16
CA SER A 112 -14.05 10.76 -12.47
C SER A 112 -15.08 10.73 -11.34
N PHE A 113 -14.66 10.85 -10.08
CA PHE A 113 -15.56 10.96 -8.93
C PHE A 113 -16.33 12.29 -8.96
N ILE A 114 -15.66 13.41 -9.27
CA ILE A 114 -16.32 14.71 -9.49
C ILE A 114 -17.37 14.63 -10.61
N GLN A 115 -17.06 13.98 -11.74
CA GLN A 115 -18.01 13.78 -12.85
C GLN A 115 -19.17 12.82 -12.52
N GLN A 116 -19.01 11.98 -11.50
CA GLN A 116 -20.03 11.05 -11.02
C GLN A 116 -20.87 11.64 -9.87
N ASP A 117 -20.59 12.86 -9.43
CA ASP A 117 -21.31 13.57 -8.37
C ASP A 117 -21.34 12.74 -7.07
N VAL A 118 -20.17 12.22 -6.66
CA VAL A 118 -20.05 11.46 -5.40
C VAL A 118 -20.11 12.39 -4.19
N ASP A 119 -20.62 11.90 -3.07
CA ASP A 119 -20.77 12.66 -1.83
C ASP A 119 -19.42 12.92 -1.15
N TYR A 120 -18.48 11.96 -1.19
CA TYR A 120 -17.14 12.09 -0.61
C TYR A 120 -16.04 11.55 -1.52
N ILE A 121 -14.88 12.19 -1.50
CA ILE A 121 -13.66 11.69 -2.14
C ILE A 121 -12.61 11.36 -1.07
N VAL A 122 -12.12 10.13 -1.09
CA VAL A 122 -10.99 9.69 -0.27
C VAL A 122 -9.77 9.52 -1.16
N VAL A 123 -8.60 9.97 -0.72
CA VAL A 123 -7.34 9.81 -1.46
C VAL A 123 -6.23 9.35 -0.51
N ALA A 124 -5.50 8.30 -0.90
CA ALA A 124 -4.22 7.98 -0.30
C ALA A 124 -3.10 8.48 -1.24
N PRO A 125 -2.55 9.69 -1.07
CA PRO A 125 -1.69 10.32 -2.08
C PRO A 125 -0.37 9.54 -2.27
N VAL A 126 -0.06 9.14 -3.51
CA VAL A 126 1.19 8.40 -3.79
C VAL A 126 2.45 9.20 -3.43
N VAL A 127 2.42 10.52 -3.63
CA VAL A 127 3.49 11.49 -3.29
C VAL A 127 2.89 12.78 -2.74
N GLU A 128 3.66 13.60 -2.05
CA GLU A 128 3.13 14.77 -1.34
C GLU A 128 2.68 15.95 -2.23
N THR A 129 3.29 16.19 -3.39
CA THR A 129 3.14 17.46 -4.14
C THR A 129 2.35 17.31 -5.44
N GLY A 130 1.67 18.37 -5.89
CA GLY A 130 1.03 18.43 -7.23
C GLY A 130 -0.46 18.09 -7.25
N TRP A 131 -1.16 18.37 -6.15
CA TRP A 131 -2.57 18.03 -5.95
C TRP A 131 -3.51 19.24 -6.04
N GLU A 132 -2.98 20.45 -5.89
CA GLU A 132 -3.75 21.67 -5.68
C GLU A 132 -4.86 21.85 -6.71
N THR A 133 -4.55 21.76 -8.01
CA THR A 133 -5.56 21.93 -9.07
C THR A 133 -6.69 20.90 -9.03
N VAL A 134 -6.43 19.65 -8.64
CA VAL A 134 -7.51 18.63 -8.60
C VAL A 134 -8.34 18.73 -7.32
N LEU A 135 -7.77 19.24 -6.23
CA LEU A 135 -8.51 19.56 -5.02
C LEU A 135 -9.32 20.85 -5.17
N GLU A 136 -8.80 21.85 -5.89
CA GLU A 136 -9.55 23.05 -6.30
C GLU A 136 -10.78 22.64 -7.13
N GLU A 137 -10.62 21.72 -8.10
CA GLU A 137 -11.74 21.16 -8.87
C GLU A 137 -12.78 20.44 -7.99
N ALA A 138 -12.36 19.67 -6.99
CA ALA A 138 -13.28 19.00 -6.05
C ALA A 138 -14.05 20.00 -5.17
N LYS A 139 -13.34 21.01 -4.66
CA LYS A 139 -13.89 22.10 -3.84
C LYS A 139 -14.84 23.00 -4.62
N GLU A 140 -14.56 23.28 -5.90
CA GLU A 140 -15.48 24.00 -6.80
C GLU A 140 -16.77 23.19 -7.08
N ALA A 141 -16.68 21.86 -7.12
CA ALA A 141 -17.85 20.98 -7.19
C ALA A 141 -18.60 20.85 -5.85
N GLY A 142 -17.99 21.26 -4.73
CA GLY A 142 -18.56 21.14 -3.39
C GLY A 142 -18.40 19.77 -2.75
N ILE A 143 -17.50 18.92 -3.27
CA ILE A 143 -17.29 17.55 -2.79
C ILE A 143 -16.14 17.54 -1.75
N PRO A 144 -16.41 17.20 -0.48
CA PRO A 144 -15.37 17.09 0.55
C PRO A 144 -14.33 16.02 0.22
N VAL A 145 -13.05 16.35 0.48
CA VAL A 145 -11.92 15.44 0.28
C VAL A 145 -11.34 15.03 1.64
N ILE A 146 -11.13 13.74 1.85
CA ILE A 146 -10.48 13.16 3.03
C ILE A 146 -9.17 12.49 2.59
N LEU A 147 -8.08 12.80 3.29
CA LEU A 147 -6.78 12.15 3.05
C LEU A 147 -6.62 10.94 3.98
N SER A 148 -6.11 9.84 3.45
CA SER A 148 -5.88 8.58 4.18
C SER A 148 -4.42 8.16 4.04
N ASP A 149 -3.80 7.73 5.14
CA ASP A 149 -2.42 7.26 5.21
C ASP A 149 -1.40 8.36 4.88
N ARG A 150 -1.18 8.63 3.60
CA ARG A 150 -0.18 9.61 3.17
C ARG A 150 -0.74 11.04 3.21
N GLN A 151 0.16 12.00 3.38
CA GLN A 151 -0.16 13.44 3.41
C GLN A 151 0.11 14.10 2.06
N MET A 152 -0.48 15.28 1.86
CA MET A 152 -0.19 16.16 0.74
C MET A 152 0.41 17.47 1.28
N GLN A 153 1.42 18.00 0.59
CA GLN A 153 1.83 19.39 0.73
C GLN A 153 0.93 20.25 -0.16
N VAL A 154 0.12 21.12 0.46
CA VAL A 154 -0.75 22.09 -0.23
C VAL A 154 -0.58 23.47 0.39
N SER A 155 -0.80 24.54 -0.39
CA SER A 155 -0.70 25.91 0.11
C SER A 155 -1.99 26.47 0.74
N ASP A 156 -3.12 25.77 0.57
CA ASP A 156 -4.41 26.08 1.20
C ASP A 156 -4.92 24.81 1.90
N ASP A 157 -4.86 24.80 3.24
CA ASP A 157 -5.34 23.67 4.04
C ASP A 157 -6.84 23.41 3.86
N SER A 158 -7.62 24.38 3.39
CA SER A 158 -9.06 24.21 3.13
C SER A 158 -9.37 23.53 1.79
N LEU A 159 -8.38 22.89 1.16
CA LEU A 159 -8.54 22.03 -0.04
C LEU A 159 -8.94 20.58 0.28
N TYR A 160 -8.98 20.22 1.56
CA TYR A 160 -9.46 18.94 2.08
C TYR A 160 -10.07 19.16 3.46
N GLU A 161 -10.89 18.24 3.95
CA GLU A 161 -11.47 18.34 5.29
C GLU A 161 -10.43 17.96 6.34
N CYS A 162 -10.00 16.70 6.34
CA CYS A 162 -9.03 16.16 7.29
C CYS A 162 -8.13 15.07 6.69
N TRP A 163 -7.06 14.75 7.41
CA TRP A 163 -6.19 13.60 7.15
C TRP A 163 -6.26 12.61 8.31
N VAL A 164 -6.24 11.31 8.02
CA VAL A 164 -6.11 10.21 8.98
C VAL A 164 -4.93 9.30 8.63
N GLY A 165 -4.05 9.02 9.59
CA GLY A 165 -2.91 8.12 9.37
C GLY A 165 -1.88 8.11 10.50
N GLY A 166 -0.77 7.40 10.24
CA GLY A 166 0.32 7.22 11.19
C GLY A 166 1.24 8.43 11.33
N ASN A 167 1.97 8.52 12.44
CA ASN A 167 2.96 9.58 12.64
C ASN A 167 4.34 9.12 12.17
N PHE A 168 4.57 9.20 10.86
CA PHE A 168 5.77 8.67 10.20
C PHE A 168 7.12 9.14 10.78
N ILE A 169 7.21 10.39 11.29
CA ILE A 169 8.42 10.86 11.99
C ILE A 169 8.56 10.14 13.33
N LYS A 170 7.49 10.07 14.13
CA LYS A 170 7.48 9.33 15.40
C LYS A 170 7.75 7.83 15.19
N GLU A 171 7.27 7.23 14.11
CA GLU A 171 7.60 5.84 13.74
C GLU A 171 9.12 5.70 13.54
N GLY A 172 9.74 6.54 12.72
CA GLY A 172 11.19 6.53 12.49
C GLY A 172 12.00 6.79 13.76
N GLU A 173 11.56 7.72 14.61
CA GLU A 173 12.16 7.99 15.92
C GLU A 173 12.01 6.78 16.85
N THR A 174 10.86 6.10 16.83
CA THR A 174 10.63 4.89 17.63
C THR A 174 11.56 3.75 17.17
N CYS A 175 11.76 3.61 15.86
CA CYS A 175 12.74 2.69 15.28
C CYS A 175 14.18 2.97 15.73
N GLY A 176 14.59 4.24 15.72
CA GLY A 176 15.93 4.62 16.18
C GLY A 176 16.12 4.37 17.68
N ASN A 177 15.17 4.80 18.52
CA ASN A 177 15.25 4.59 19.97
C ASN A 177 15.27 3.09 20.33
N TRP A 178 14.41 2.28 19.69
CA TRP A 178 14.41 0.83 19.86
C TRP A 178 15.77 0.20 19.49
N LEU A 179 16.39 0.64 18.39
CA LEU A 179 17.70 0.12 18.00
C LEU A 179 18.80 0.46 19.02
N ALA A 180 18.75 1.64 19.64
CA ALA A 180 19.66 2.04 20.70
C ALA A 180 19.51 1.16 21.95
N ASP A 181 18.27 0.99 22.44
CA ASP A 181 17.96 0.12 23.58
C ASP A 181 18.32 -1.35 23.29
N TYR A 182 18.07 -1.82 22.06
CA TYR A 182 18.42 -3.16 21.62
C TYR A 182 19.94 -3.38 21.64
N LEU A 183 20.73 -2.47 21.06
CA LEU A 183 22.19 -2.53 21.08
C LEU A 183 22.77 -2.42 22.50
N GLU A 184 22.20 -1.60 23.38
CA GLU A 184 22.59 -1.58 24.81
C GLU A 184 22.32 -2.93 25.48
N SER A 185 21.15 -3.55 25.23
CA SER A 185 20.80 -4.86 25.79
C SER A 185 21.79 -5.98 25.40
N GLN A 186 22.37 -5.89 24.19
CA GLN A 186 23.39 -6.81 23.68
C GLN A 186 24.81 -6.46 24.14
N GLY A 187 25.01 -5.34 24.84
CA GLY A 187 26.34 -4.83 25.21
C GLY A 187 27.12 -4.23 24.03
N ARG A 188 26.43 -3.90 22.93
CA ARG A 188 26.99 -3.37 21.67
C ARG A 188 26.91 -1.83 21.56
N ALA A 189 26.44 -1.13 22.59
CA ALA A 189 26.20 0.32 22.55
C ALA A 189 27.45 1.16 22.17
N ASP A 190 28.65 0.70 22.53
CA ASP A 190 29.93 1.37 22.24
C ASP A 190 30.58 0.92 20.90
N GLU A 191 29.95 0.02 20.13
CA GLU A 191 30.48 -0.45 18.84
C GLU A 191 30.23 0.55 17.70
N ASP A 192 31.09 0.57 16.68
CA ASP A 192 30.78 1.23 15.41
C ASP A 192 29.75 0.38 14.64
N ILE A 193 28.57 0.95 14.36
CA ILE A 193 27.42 0.24 13.75
C ILE A 193 27.22 0.72 12.32
N ASN A 194 27.31 -0.19 11.35
CA ASN A 194 27.09 0.10 9.93
C ASN A 194 25.63 -0.12 9.54
N ILE A 195 24.96 0.95 9.09
CA ILE A 195 23.52 0.96 8.81
C ILE A 195 23.28 1.22 7.31
N VAL A 196 22.34 0.51 6.72
CA VAL A 196 21.78 0.83 5.39
C VAL A 196 20.27 0.98 5.48
N THR A 197 19.68 1.89 4.69
CA THR A 197 18.22 2.06 4.62
C THR A 197 17.66 1.69 3.26
N ILE A 198 16.64 0.83 3.26
CA ILE A 198 15.79 0.56 2.09
C ILE A 198 14.56 1.44 2.22
N GLN A 199 14.56 2.54 1.49
CA GLN A 199 13.54 3.57 1.57
C GLN A 199 12.23 3.16 0.87
N GLY A 200 11.14 3.81 1.24
CA GLY A 200 9.87 3.72 0.54
C GLY A 200 9.85 4.42 -0.81
N THR A 201 8.66 4.52 -1.42
CA THR A 201 8.47 5.32 -2.64
C THR A 201 8.90 6.77 -2.41
N ILE A 202 9.93 7.21 -3.13
CA ILE A 202 10.51 8.56 -2.97
C ILE A 202 9.44 9.64 -3.16
N GLY A 203 9.32 10.53 -2.17
CA GLY A 203 8.34 11.62 -2.18
C GLY A 203 6.98 11.26 -1.56
N ALA A 204 6.79 10.03 -1.06
CA ALA A 204 5.67 9.69 -0.18
C ALA A 204 5.94 10.20 1.24
N SER A 205 4.92 10.74 1.92
CA SER A 205 5.08 11.27 3.29
C SER A 205 5.56 10.21 4.29
N ALA A 206 5.18 8.94 4.09
CA ALA A 206 5.65 7.81 4.89
C ALA A 206 7.16 7.58 4.75
N GLN A 207 7.68 7.64 3.51
CA GLN A 207 9.13 7.56 3.24
C GLN A 207 9.85 8.75 3.87
N ILE A 208 9.36 9.97 3.63
CA ILE A 208 9.98 11.20 4.14
C ILE A 208 10.05 11.18 5.67
N GLY A 209 8.93 10.91 6.34
CA GLY A 209 8.85 10.88 7.79
C GLY A 209 9.67 9.76 8.42
N ARG A 210 9.62 8.53 7.90
CA ARG A 210 10.42 7.39 8.42
C ARG A 210 11.92 7.67 8.27
N THR A 211 12.36 8.20 7.11
CA THR A 211 13.75 8.63 6.88
C THR A 211 14.16 9.74 7.88
N GLU A 212 13.35 10.80 8.02
CA GLU A 212 13.64 11.94 8.90
C GLU A 212 13.71 11.51 10.37
N GLY A 213 12.71 10.77 10.85
CA GLY A 213 12.64 10.32 12.23
C GLY A 213 13.78 9.39 12.63
N PHE A 214 14.18 8.46 11.75
CA PHE A 214 15.36 7.64 12.01
C PHE A 214 16.65 8.48 11.99
N GLY A 215 16.74 9.45 11.08
CA GLY A 215 17.82 10.43 11.02
C GLY A 215 17.98 11.24 12.32
N ASN A 216 16.88 11.70 12.90
CA ASN A 216 16.85 12.44 14.18
C ASN A 216 17.51 11.65 15.32
N ILE A 217 17.41 10.32 15.32
CA ILE A 217 18.08 9.47 16.32
C ILE A 217 19.53 9.20 15.91
N LEU A 218 19.80 8.94 14.63
CA LEU A 218 21.16 8.70 14.14
C LEU A 218 22.11 9.87 14.47
N GLU A 219 21.65 11.12 14.39
CA GLU A 219 22.44 12.30 14.79
C GLU A 219 22.88 12.30 16.28
N GLN A 220 22.20 11.52 17.13
CA GLN A 220 22.51 11.38 18.56
C GLN A 220 23.54 10.28 18.84
N HIS A 221 23.79 9.38 17.88
CA HIS A 221 24.70 8.24 17.99
C HIS A 221 25.91 8.39 17.04
N PRO A 222 27.02 9.04 17.47
CA PRO A 222 28.17 9.33 16.60
C PRO A 222 28.98 8.08 16.17
N ASN A 223 28.64 6.92 16.73
CA ASN A 223 29.14 5.59 16.36
C ASN A 223 28.23 4.85 15.35
N TRP A 224 27.12 5.45 14.92
CA TRP A 224 26.25 4.89 13.88
C TRP A 224 26.58 5.52 12.52
N HIS A 225 26.91 4.67 11.55
CA HIS A 225 27.37 5.08 10.23
C HIS A 225 26.33 4.68 9.18
N MET A 226 25.55 5.64 8.69
CA MET A 226 24.69 5.42 7.52
C MET A 226 25.58 5.27 6.27
N LEU A 227 25.68 4.04 5.77
CA LEU A 227 26.50 3.69 4.61
C LEU A 227 25.82 4.08 3.28
N ASP A 228 24.51 3.85 3.17
CA ASP A 228 23.73 4.12 1.96
C ASP A 228 22.22 4.13 2.23
N MET A 229 21.47 4.82 1.36
CA MET A 229 20.00 4.84 1.37
C MET A 229 19.49 4.77 -0.07
N GLN A 230 18.66 3.76 -0.39
CA GLN A 230 18.13 3.56 -1.74
C GLN A 230 16.67 3.09 -1.70
N SER A 231 15.87 3.52 -2.68
CA SER A 231 14.43 3.17 -2.75
C SER A 231 14.19 1.69 -3.03
N GLY A 232 13.52 1.03 -2.10
CA GLY A 232 12.78 -0.23 -2.27
C GLY A 232 11.39 -0.03 -2.88
N ASP A 233 10.96 1.22 -3.13
CA ASP A 233 9.61 1.58 -3.63
C ASP A 233 8.45 0.97 -2.80
N PHE A 234 8.69 0.62 -1.52
CA PHE A 234 7.84 -0.17 -0.63
C PHE A 234 7.52 -1.62 -1.09
N THR A 235 8.23 -2.18 -2.08
CA THR A 235 7.98 -3.53 -2.62
C THR A 235 9.05 -4.54 -2.22
N GLN A 236 8.64 -5.79 -1.97
CA GLN A 236 9.57 -6.89 -1.68
C GLN A 236 10.60 -7.11 -2.78
N ALA A 237 10.17 -7.12 -4.05
CA ALA A 237 11.06 -7.39 -5.17
C ALA A 237 12.17 -6.34 -5.32
N LYS A 238 11.86 -5.06 -5.08
CA LYS A 238 12.84 -3.98 -5.17
C LYS A 238 13.67 -3.86 -3.90
N GLY A 239 13.10 -4.15 -2.72
CA GLY A 239 13.85 -4.33 -1.48
C GLY A 239 14.93 -5.42 -1.59
N GLN A 240 14.60 -6.55 -2.22
CA GLN A 240 15.59 -7.59 -2.53
C GLN A 240 16.70 -7.05 -3.46
N GLU A 241 16.34 -6.39 -4.56
CA GLU A 241 17.31 -5.81 -5.52
C GLU A 241 18.27 -4.82 -4.84
N VAL A 242 17.74 -3.97 -3.95
CA VAL A 242 18.52 -2.98 -3.18
C VAL A 242 19.45 -3.66 -2.17
N MET A 243 18.95 -4.60 -1.37
CA MET A 243 19.81 -5.30 -0.39
C MET A 243 20.88 -6.13 -1.08
N GLU A 244 20.55 -6.75 -2.21
CA GLU A 244 21.51 -7.40 -3.11
C GLU A 244 22.58 -6.44 -3.65
N SER A 245 22.30 -5.14 -3.76
CA SER A 245 23.24 -4.10 -4.18
C SER A 245 24.14 -3.66 -3.02
N PHE A 246 23.55 -3.48 -1.82
CA PHE A 246 24.28 -3.16 -0.59
C PHE A 246 25.27 -4.26 -0.23
N LEU A 247 24.85 -5.53 -0.23
CA LEU A 247 25.69 -6.70 0.05
C LEU A 247 26.84 -6.92 -0.96
N LYS A 248 26.83 -6.23 -2.11
CA LYS A 248 27.94 -6.23 -3.10
C LYS A 248 28.85 -5.00 -2.96
N SER A 249 28.38 -3.95 -2.29
CA SER A 249 29.04 -2.65 -2.15
C SER A 249 29.72 -2.47 -0.80
N TYR A 250 29.22 -3.14 0.23
CA TYR A 250 29.68 -3.04 1.63
C TYR A 250 29.97 -4.45 2.16
N ASP A 251 31.19 -4.67 2.66
CA ASP A 251 31.62 -5.98 3.20
C ASP A 251 30.90 -6.29 4.53
N ASP A 252 30.77 -5.26 5.38
CA ASP A 252 30.17 -5.28 6.71
C ASP A 252 28.93 -4.37 6.75
N ILE A 253 27.81 -4.92 7.23
CA ILE A 253 26.53 -4.25 7.48
C ILE A 253 26.01 -4.84 8.79
N ASP A 254 25.71 -4.02 9.79
CA ASP A 254 25.18 -4.44 11.08
C ASP A 254 23.65 -4.36 11.13
N VAL A 255 23.08 -3.36 10.44
CA VAL A 255 21.64 -3.07 10.47
C VAL A 255 21.13 -2.74 9.07
N VAL A 256 19.99 -3.32 8.69
CA VAL A 256 19.17 -2.85 7.58
C VAL A 256 17.83 -2.33 8.09
N VAL A 257 17.58 -1.04 7.85
CA VAL A 257 16.30 -0.38 8.14
C VAL A 257 15.47 -0.42 6.87
N CYS A 258 14.41 -1.22 6.83
CA CYS A 258 13.50 -1.28 5.70
C CYS A 258 12.26 -0.47 6.01
N GLU A 259 11.97 0.60 5.27
CA GLU A 259 10.84 1.49 5.57
C GLU A 259 9.45 0.84 5.35
N ASN A 260 9.37 -0.44 4.96
CA ASN A 260 8.24 -1.31 5.28
C ASN A 260 8.64 -2.79 5.37
N ASP A 261 7.76 -3.60 5.96
CA ASP A 261 7.92 -5.04 6.18
C ASP A 261 8.12 -5.81 4.86
N ASN A 262 7.40 -5.48 3.78
CA ASN A 262 7.61 -6.15 2.50
C ASN A 262 9.02 -5.92 1.96
N SER A 263 9.58 -4.71 2.11
CA SER A 263 10.99 -4.45 1.78
C SER A 263 11.95 -5.24 2.70
N ALA A 264 11.58 -5.42 3.98
CA ALA A 264 12.33 -6.26 4.93
C ALA A 264 12.36 -7.74 4.50
N PHE A 265 11.24 -8.31 4.03
CA PHE A 265 11.20 -9.68 3.51
C PHE A 265 12.15 -9.84 2.32
N GLY A 266 12.19 -8.84 1.42
CA GLY A 266 13.11 -8.82 0.29
C GLY A 266 14.57 -8.72 0.72
N ALA A 267 14.86 -7.92 1.75
CA ALA A 267 16.19 -7.84 2.35
C ALA A 267 16.62 -9.19 2.96
N ILE A 268 15.73 -9.85 3.71
CA ILE A 268 15.94 -11.18 4.30
C ILE A 268 16.23 -12.22 3.22
N ASP A 269 15.46 -12.24 2.12
CA ASP A 269 15.69 -13.12 0.97
C ASP A 269 17.10 -12.89 0.38
N ALA A 270 17.53 -11.64 0.21
CA ALA A 270 18.85 -11.28 -0.30
C ALA A 270 20.00 -11.68 0.66
N ILE A 271 19.84 -11.43 1.96
CA ILE A 271 20.82 -11.79 3.00
C ILE A 271 21.06 -13.30 3.02
N LYS A 272 19.97 -14.07 3.04
CA LYS A 272 20.02 -15.55 2.98
C LYS A 272 20.62 -16.05 1.68
N ALA A 273 20.27 -15.45 0.54
CA ALA A 273 20.85 -15.79 -0.76
C ALA A 273 22.35 -15.50 -0.85
N ALA A 274 22.85 -14.49 -0.13
CA ALA A 274 24.28 -14.20 0.02
C ALA A 274 25.00 -15.14 1.01
N GLY A 275 24.27 -15.99 1.73
CA GLY A 275 24.82 -16.91 2.73
C GLY A 275 25.21 -16.24 4.06
N LYS A 276 24.70 -15.03 4.33
CA LYS A 276 24.78 -14.36 5.64
C LYS A 276 23.54 -14.71 6.48
N THR A 277 23.57 -14.38 7.77
CA THR A 277 22.43 -14.56 8.67
C THR A 277 21.82 -13.21 9.10
N CYS A 278 20.55 -13.22 9.50
CA CYS A 278 19.81 -12.05 9.99
C CYS A 278 18.89 -12.44 11.17
N GLY A 279 18.29 -11.44 11.82
CA GLY A 279 17.40 -11.64 12.96
C GLY A 279 18.11 -11.58 14.31
N PRO A 280 17.47 -12.01 15.42
CA PRO A 280 18.03 -11.90 16.77
C PRO A 280 19.29 -12.77 17.00
N ASP A 281 19.42 -13.90 16.29
CA ASP A 281 20.58 -14.80 16.34
C ASP A 281 21.54 -14.63 15.14
N GLY A 282 21.34 -13.61 14.31
CA GLY A 282 22.05 -13.41 13.03
C GLY A 282 23.09 -12.29 13.01
N ASP A 283 23.85 -12.23 11.92
CA ASP A 283 24.89 -11.21 11.68
C ASP A 283 24.29 -9.81 11.44
N ILE A 284 23.10 -9.72 10.82
CA ILE A 284 22.45 -8.48 10.41
C ILE A 284 21.11 -8.29 11.15
N ILE A 285 20.98 -7.17 11.85
CA ILE A 285 19.72 -6.72 12.45
C ILE A 285 18.80 -6.23 11.32
N VAL A 286 17.59 -6.78 11.24
CA VAL A 286 16.57 -6.39 10.26
C VAL A 286 15.38 -5.78 10.99
N VAL A 287 15.01 -4.57 10.59
CA VAL A 287 13.79 -3.89 11.06
C VAL A 287 12.89 -3.47 9.91
N GLY A 288 11.58 -3.52 10.15
CA GLY A 288 10.52 -3.14 9.21
C GLY A 288 9.52 -2.17 9.82
N PHE A 289 8.56 -1.73 9.01
CA PHE A 289 7.42 -0.91 9.43
C PHE A 289 6.16 -1.49 8.78
N ASP A 290 4.99 -1.15 9.32
CA ASP A 290 3.64 -1.62 8.96
C ASP A 290 3.12 -2.68 9.95
N SER A 291 3.97 -3.58 10.43
CA SER A 291 3.62 -4.69 11.33
C SER A 291 2.50 -5.57 10.79
N VAL A 292 2.67 -6.09 9.57
CA VAL A 292 1.75 -7.07 8.96
C VAL A 292 1.96 -8.47 9.53
N LYS A 293 0.98 -9.38 9.41
CA LYS A 293 1.09 -10.78 9.86
C LYS A 293 2.40 -11.48 9.49
N ALA A 294 2.84 -11.33 8.24
CA ALA A 294 4.09 -11.94 7.75
C ALA A 294 5.34 -11.45 8.50
N ALA A 295 5.34 -10.25 9.10
CA ALA A 295 6.44 -9.77 9.94
C ALA A 295 6.50 -10.50 11.28
N PHE A 296 5.35 -10.83 11.88
CA PHE A 296 5.30 -11.68 13.07
C PHE A 296 5.79 -13.09 12.76
N GLU A 297 5.36 -13.67 11.63
CA GLU A 297 5.85 -14.97 11.16
C GLU A 297 7.39 -14.94 10.94
N SER A 298 7.92 -13.86 10.37
CA SER A 298 9.36 -13.67 10.14
C SER A 298 10.16 -13.47 11.44
N MET A 299 9.63 -12.72 12.42
CA MET A 299 10.23 -12.58 13.74
C MET A 299 10.20 -13.90 14.53
N ILE A 300 9.10 -14.66 14.48
CA ILE A 300 8.97 -16.00 15.10
C ILE A 300 9.94 -17.00 14.43
N ALA A 301 10.17 -16.89 13.13
CA ALA A 301 11.18 -17.68 12.41
C ALA A 301 12.63 -17.30 12.77
N GLY A 302 12.84 -16.19 13.49
CA GLY A 302 14.16 -15.68 13.86
C GLY A 302 14.88 -14.95 12.73
N ASP A 303 14.16 -14.44 11.73
CA ASP A 303 14.73 -13.77 10.56
C ASP A 303 14.72 -12.24 10.64
N MET A 304 13.88 -11.69 11.53
CA MET A 304 13.60 -10.27 11.69
C MET A 304 13.62 -9.90 13.18
N ASN A 305 14.07 -8.70 13.54
CA ASN A 305 14.27 -8.32 14.94
C ASN A 305 13.08 -7.53 15.51
N ALA A 306 12.55 -6.57 14.74
CA ALA A 306 11.41 -5.75 15.11
C ALA A 306 10.64 -5.19 13.90
N THR A 307 9.38 -4.84 14.12
CA THR A 307 8.55 -4.07 13.19
C THR A 307 7.82 -2.93 13.92
N PHE A 308 7.77 -1.76 13.30
CA PHE A 308 7.13 -0.55 13.84
C PHE A 308 5.74 -0.40 13.23
N GLU A 309 4.71 -0.26 14.07
CA GLU A 309 3.34 -0.39 13.62
C GLU A 309 2.91 0.81 12.78
N CYS A 310 2.29 0.52 11.64
CA CYS A 310 1.45 1.50 10.95
C CYS A 310 0.12 0.80 10.67
N ASN A 311 -1.00 1.38 11.09
CA ASN A 311 -2.24 0.61 11.21
C ASN A 311 -3.15 0.78 9.97
N PRO A 312 -3.33 -0.25 9.12
CA PRO A 312 -4.03 -0.12 7.84
C PRO A 312 -5.54 0.08 7.96
N LEU A 313 -6.14 -0.04 9.14
CA LEU A 313 -7.60 -0.08 9.33
C LEU A 313 -8.25 1.32 9.25
N HIS A 314 -8.06 2.02 8.13
CA HIS A 314 -8.54 3.39 7.94
C HIS A 314 -10.01 3.46 7.51
N GLY A 315 -10.58 2.38 6.96
CA GLY A 315 -11.98 2.37 6.52
C GLY A 315 -12.96 2.83 7.61
N PRO A 316 -12.99 2.18 8.79
CA PRO A 316 -13.88 2.57 9.89
C PRO A 316 -13.60 3.98 10.43
N ARG A 317 -12.34 4.43 10.38
CA ARG A 317 -11.96 5.78 10.83
C ARG A 317 -12.49 6.86 9.87
N VAL A 318 -12.48 6.59 8.56
CA VAL A 318 -13.07 7.50 7.56
C VAL A 318 -14.60 7.47 7.60
N ASP A 319 -15.22 6.33 7.92
CA ASP A 319 -16.66 6.24 8.22
C ASP A 319 -17.04 7.12 9.43
N GLU A 320 -16.34 7.00 10.56
CA GLU A 320 -16.54 7.88 11.72
C GLU A 320 -16.38 9.38 11.41
N ILE A 321 -15.51 9.73 10.45
CA ILE A 321 -15.33 11.11 9.97
C ILE A 321 -16.52 11.55 9.13
N ILE A 322 -16.95 10.74 8.16
CA ILE A 322 -18.10 11.02 7.30
C ILE A 322 -19.37 11.19 8.12
N GLN A 323 -19.63 10.30 9.09
CA GLN A 323 -20.79 10.40 9.98
C GLN A 323 -20.82 11.70 10.81
N LYS A 324 -19.65 12.23 11.22
CA LYS A 324 -19.55 13.55 11.88
C LYS A 324 -19.86 14.70 10.91
N LEU A 325 -19.35 14.64 9.69
CA LEU A 325 -19.59 15.65 8.65
C LEU A 325 -21.07 15.70 8.26
N GLU A 326 -21.72 14.54 8.08
CA GLU A 326 -23.17 14.42 7.85
C GLU A 326 -24.01 14.97 9.03
N ALA A 327 -23.54 14.79 10.27
CA ALA A 327 -24.16 15.38 11.46
C ALA A 327 -23.93 16.90 11.59
N GLY A 328 -23.07 17.50 10.74
CA GLY A 328 -22.67 18.90 10.82
C GLY A 328 -21.73 19.21 11.98
N GLU A 329 -20.98 18.21 12.46
CA GLU A 329 -19.97 18.36 13.52
C GLU A 329 -18.61 18.79 12.94
N GLU A 330 -17.80 19.46 13.76
CA GLU A 330 -16.42 19.81 13.39
C GLU A 330 -15.50 18.57 13.52
N VAL A 331 -14.66 18.32 12.52
CA VAL A 331 -13.66 17.24 12.53
C VAL A 331 -12.25 17.79 12.76
N GLU A 332 -11.41 17.04 13.47
CA GLU A 332 -10.01 17.41 13.65
C GLU A 332 -9.25 17.27 12.32
N LYS A 333 -8.44 18.29 11.99
CA LYS A 333 -7.72 18.39 10.71
C LYS A 333 -6.71 17.26 10.50
N ILE A 334 -6.10 16.81 11.59
CA ILE A 334 -5.06 15.77 11.64
C ILE A 334 -5.52 14.75 12.69
N GLN A 335 -5.81 13.53 12.25
CA GLN A 335 -6.28 12.44 13.12
C GLN A 335 -5.22 11.34 13.11
N TYR A 336 -4.32 11.40 14.10
CA TYR A 336 -3.29 10.38 14.27
C TYR A 336 -3.89 9.05 14.70
N VAL A 337 -3.34 7.97 14.16
CA VAL A 337 -3.60 6.62 14.63
C VAL A 337 -2.63 6.27 15.77
N ASP A 338 -3.14 5.64 16.83
CA ASP A 338 -2.30 5.07 17.88
C ASP A 338 -1.56 3.84 17.35
N GLU A 339 -0.23 3.90 17.44
CA GLU A 339 0.72 2.95 16.84
C GLU A 339 1.84 2.64 17.84
N GLY A 340 2.21 1.36 17.92
CA GLY A 340 3.30 0.84 18.74
C GLY A 340 4.46 0.26 17.93
N TYR A 341 5.13 -0.73 18.50
CA TYR A 341 6.10 -1.58 17.82
C TYR A 341 6.03 -2.99 18.40
N PHE A 342 6.58 -3.96 17.67
CA PHE A 342 6.66 -5.35 18.09
C PHE A 342 8.07 -5.87 17.83
N ASP A 343 8.61 -6.63 18.79
CA ASP A 343 9.95 -7.22 18.67
C ASP A 343 10.00 -8.65 19.21
N THR A 344 11.13 -9.32 18.98
CA THR A 344 11.36 -10.71 19.39
C THR A 344 11.42 -10.95 20.91
N THR A 345 11.24 -9.93 21.75
CA THR A 345 11.12 -10.09 23.22
C THR A 345 9.67 -10.26 23.68
N MET A 346 8.69 -10.02 22.80
CA MET A 346 7.25 -10.10 23.08
C MET A 346 6.66 -11.50 22.84
N ASP A 347 5.44 -11.74 23.32
CA ASP A 347 4.65 -12.96 23.03
C ASP A 347 4.04 -12.89 21.63
N LEU A 348 4.90 -13.04 20.61
CA LEU A 348 4.53 -12.88 19.21
C LEU A 348 3.48 -13.90 18.74
N GLU A 349 3.49 -15.12 19.27
CA GLU A 349 2.48 -16.14 18.95
C GLU A 349 1.09 -15.69 19.42
N SER A 350 0.95 -15.25 20.68
CA SER A 350 -0.34 -14.77 21.20
C SER A 350 -0.81 -13.49 20.53
N ILE A 351 0.11 -12.60 20.11
CA ILE A 351 -0.27 -11.37 19.40
C ILE A 351 -0.78 -11.72 18.00
N LEU A 352 -0.05 -12.57 17.27
CA LEU A 352 -0.40 -13.01 15.91
C LEU A 352 -1.79 -13.66 15.82
N GLU A 353 -2.17 -14.50 16.80
CA GLU A 353 -3.52 -15.10 16.87
C GLU A 353 -4.66 -14.07 16.88
N THR A 354 -4.42 -12.87 17.44
CA THR A 354 -5.43 -11.81 17.60
C THR A 354 -5.30 -10.68 16.56
N ARG A 355 -4.25 -10.69 15.74
CA ARG A 355 -3.96 -9.59 14.81
C ARG A 355 -4.92 -9.60 13.63
N ALA A 356 -5.44 -8.44 13.25
CA ALA A 356 -6.40 -8.32 12.16
C ALA A 356 -5.72 -8.39 10.77
N TYR A 357 -4.52 -7.81 10.64
CA TYR A 357 -3.76 -7.61 9.40
C TYR A 357 -2.31 -8.13 9.54
#